data_AF-A0A930UMC6-F1
#
_entry.id   AF-A0A930UMC6-F1
#
_cell.length_a   1.000
_cell.length_b   1.000
_cell.length_c   1.000
_cell.angle_alpha   90.00
_cell.angle_beta   90.00
_cell.angle_gamma   90.00
#
_symmetry.space_group_name_H-M   'P 1'
#
loop_
_entity.id
_entity.type
_entity.pdbx_description
1 polymer ?
#
loop_
_entity_poly.entity_id
_entity_poly.type
_entity_poly.pdbx_seq_one_letter_code
_entity_poly.pdbx_strand_id
1 'polypeptide(L)'
;MTGEVEVTVNDNSKPGLLLSAKSLQVDEGGDETFTVKLSTQPSEEVTVTLGQDDDMTLDKAVLTFTTDDWGQAQTVTVTTVEDEDAAPDTATIRLTATGSDYEGV
;
A
#
# COMPACT_ATOMS: atom_id res chain seq x y z
N MET A 1 37.00 -12.62 -4.35
CA MET A 1 35.74 -11.97 -4.74
C MET A 1 35.00 -11.68 -3.45
N THR A 2 34.69 -10.43 -3.18
CA THR A 2 33.86 -10.01 -2.05
C THR A 2 32.63 -9.32 -2.62
N GLY A 3 31.47 -9.58 -2.02
CA GLY A 3 30.22 -8.87 -2.30
C GLY A 3 29.76 -8.16 -1.04
N GLU A 4 29.04 -7.06 -1.22
CA GLU A 4 28.43 -6.31 -0.12
C GLU A 4 26.91 -6.50 -0.17
N VAL A 5 26.28 -6.41 1.00
CA VAL A 5 24.83 -6.42 1.17
C VAL A 5 24.45 -5.10 1.81
N GLU A 6 23.56 -4.37 1.17
CA GLU A 6 23.00 -3.15 1.74
C GLU A 6 21.99 -3.51 2.83
N VAL A 7 22.13 -2.89 4.01
CA VAL A 7 21.19 -3.04 5.12
C VAL A 7 20.62 -1.67 5.45
N THR A 8 19.31 -1.51 5.26
CA THR A 8 18.57 -0.33 5.67
C THR A 8 17.90 -0.58 7.02
N VAL A 9 18.10 0.33 7.99
CA VAL A 9 17.39 0.32 9.27
C VAL A 9 16.39 1.47 9.27
N ASN A 10 15.10 1.15 9.28
CA ASN A 10 14.04 2.15 9.30
C ASN A 10 13.75 2.60 10.74
N ASP A 11 13.55 3.90 10.95
CA ASP A 11 13.05 4.46 12.19
C ASP A 11 11.56 4.13 12.32
N ASN A 12 11.20 3.29 13.28
CA ASN A 12 9.82 2.89 13.57
C ASN A 12 9.16 3.76 14.65
N SER A 13 9.77 4.88 15.05
CA SER A 13 9.19 5.80 16.04
C SER A 13 8.34 6.91 15.41
N LYS A 14 8.32 7.00 14.08
CA LYS A 14 7.50 7.96 13.33
C LYS A 14 6.27 7.30 12.71
N PRO A 15 5.10 7.97 12.74
CA PRO A 15 3.94 7.58 11.96
C PRO A 15 4.28 7.43 10.48
N GLY A 16 3.70 6.42 9.86
CA GLY A 16 4.06 5.97 8.52
C GLY A 16 3.26 4.76 8.07
N LEU A 17 2.95 4.70 6.77
CA LEU A 17 2.41 3.50 6.14
C LEU A 17 3.55 2.57 5.73
N LEU A 18 3.47 1.31 6.15
CA LEU A 18 4.39 0.25 5.75
C LEU A 18 3.70 -0.63 4.71
N LEU A 19 4.23 -0.60 3.50
CA LEU A 19 3.75 -1.40 2.36
C LEU A 19 4.67 -2.60 2.15
N SER A 20 4.11 -3.78 1.83
CA SER A 20 4.93 -4.94 1.42
C SER A 20 5.59 -4.74 0.06
N ALA A 21 5.01 -3.91 -0.79
CA ALA A 21 5.54 -3.54 -2.10
C ALA A 21 5.25 -2.07 -2.38
N LYS A 22 6.20 -1.38 -3.03
CA LYS A 22 6.03 0.01 -3.53
C LYS A 22 5.76 0.07 -5.03
N SER A 23 5.86 -1.07 -5.70
CA SER A 23 5.60 -1.27 -7.12
C SER A 23 5.09 -2.69 -7.30
N LEU A 24 4.09 -2.86 -8.14
CA LEU A 24 3.58 -4.16 -8.57
C LEU A 24 3.82 -4.32 -10.07
N GLN A 25 4.05 -5.54 -10.51
CA GLN A 25 4.00 -5.93 -11.92
C GLN A 25 2.84 -6.91 -12.04
N VAL A 26 1.85 -6.54 -12.84
CA VAL A 26 0.63 -7.33 -13.04
C VAL A 26 0.45 -7.42 -14.54
N ASP A 27 0.24 -8.63 -15.05
CA ASP A 27 -0.11 -8.83 -16.45
C ASP A 27 -1.51 -8.26 -16.71
N GLU A 28 -1.81 -7.89 -17.95
CA GLU A 28 -3.18 -7.50 -18.36
C GLU A 28 -4.19 -8.61 -18.02
N GLY A 29 -5.37 -8.20 -17.54
CA GLY A 29 -6.40 -9.09 -17.03
C GLY A 29 -6.05 -9.89 -15.76
N GLY A 30 -4.88 -9.64 -15.16
CA GLY A 30 -4.36 -10.33 -14.00
C GLY A 30 -4.69 -9.66 -12.66
N ASP A 31 -4.23 -10.28 -11.58
CA ASP A 31 -4.32 -9.74 -10.23
C ASP A 31 -3.01 -9.91 -9.45
N GLU A 32 -2.77 -9.01 -8.51
CA GLU A 32 -1.67 -9.08 -7.55
C GLU A 32 -2.08 -8.45 -6.22
N THR A 33 -1.38 -8.78 -5.14
CA THR A 33 -1.67 -8.25 -3.81
C THR A 33 -0.52 -7.46 -3.21
N PHE A 34 -0.87 -6.48 -2.40
CA PHE A 34 0.06 -5.87 -1.45
C PHE A 34 -0.62 -5.72 -0.10
N THR A 35 0.18 -5.48 0.94
CA THR A 35 -0.32 -5.27 2.30
C THR A 35 0.05 -3.90 2.80
N VAL A 36 -0.81 -3.35 3.67
CA VAL A 36 -0.64 -2.08 4.36
C VAL A 36 -0.73 -2.32 5.86
N LYS A 37 0.18 -1.72 6.62
CA LYS A 37 0.05 -1.59 8.08
C LYS A 37 0.62 -0.26 8.56
N LEU A 38 0.34 0.11 9.80
CA LEU A 38 0.92 1.28 10.42
C LEU A 38 2.30 0.95 11.03
N SER A 39 3.23 1.90 10.97
CA SER A 39 4.57 1.78 11.59
C SER A 39 4.56 1.92 13.12
N THR A 40 3.61 2.67 13.68
CA THR A 40 3.43 2.95 15.10
C THR A 40 1.99 2.72 15.52
N GLN A 41 1.77 2.45 16.81
CA GLN A 41 0.43 2.44 17.39
C GLN A 41 -0.16 3.85 17.35
N PRO A 42 -1.32 4.07 16.71
CA PRO A 42 -1.96 5.37 16.69
C PRO A 42 -2.63 5.65 18.04
N SER A 43 -2.92 6.93 18.32
CA SER A 43 -3.64 7.33 19.55
C SER A 43 -5.16 7.14 19.45
N GLU A 44 -5.68 7.15 18.23
CA GLU A 44 -7.09 6.89 17.88
C GLU A 44 -7.15 6.11 16.56
N GLU A 45 -8.37 5.80 16.09
CA GLU A 45 -8.56 5.15 14.80
C GLU A 45 -7.96 5.97 13.64
N VAL A 46 -7.28 5.28 12.72
CA VAL A 46 -6.71 5.83 11.49
C VAL A 46 -7.46 5.23 10.32
N THR A 47 -7.91 6.10 9.42
CA THR A 47 -8.54 5.70 8.15
C THR A 47 -7.56 5.95 7.02
N VAL A 48 -7.26 4.91 6.24
CA VAL A 48 -6.45 4.99 5.03
C VAL A 48 -7.36 4.87 3.82
N THR A 49 -7.50 5.95 3.04
CA THR A 49 -8.26 5.95 1.79
C THR A 49 -7.34 5.56 0.63
N LEU A 50 -7.83 4.69 -0.25
CA LEU A 50 -7.14 4.23 -1.45
C LEU A 50 -7.80 4.85 -2.68
N GLY A 51 -7.07 5.72 -3.36
CA GLY A 51 -7.39 6.19 -4.70
C GLY A 51 -6.68 5.34 -5.74
N GLN A 52 -7.33 5.09 -6.86
CA GLN A 52 -6.77 4.41 -8.02
C GLN A 52 -6.90 5.31 -9.25
N ASP A 53 -5.98 5.18 -10.19
CA ASP A 53 -6.15 5.71 -11.54
C ASP A 53 -7.04 4.74 -12.38
N ASP A 54 -7.24 5.05 -13.66
CA ASP A 54 -7.89 4.15 -14.61
C ASP A 54 -7.03 2.87 -14.85
N ASP A 55 -7.54 1.89 -15.60
CA ASP A 55 -6.85 0.62 -15.97
C ASP A 55 -6.66 -0.42 -14.86
N MET A 56 -7.03 -0.10 -13.61
CA MET A 56 -7.09 -1.07 -12.51
C MET A 56 -8.30 -0.89 -11.59
N THR A 57 -8.57 -1.93 -10.80
CA THR A 57 -9.54 -1.90 -9.70
C THR A 57 -8.93 -2.43 -8.43
N LEU A 58 -9.37 -1.87 -7.30
CA LEU A 58 -9.01 -2.31 -5.95
C LEU A 58 -10.21 -2.98 -5.28
N ASP A 59 -9.97 -4.08 -4.57
CA ASP A 59 -11.00 -4.75 -3.76
C ASP A 59 -11.45 -3.91 -2.55
N LYS A 60 -10.64 -2.92 -2.16
CA LYS A 60 -10.85 -2.03 -1.02
C LYS A 60 -10.54 -0.59 -1.39
N ALA A 61 -11.50 0.29 -1.12
CA ALA A 61 -11.29 1.74 -1.22
C ALA A 61 -10.84 2.38 0.11
N VAL A 62 -11.03 1.69 1.24
CA VAL A 62 -10.71 2.17 2.58
C VAL A 62 -10.18 1.03 3.45
N LEU A 63 -9.16 1.33 4.25
CA LEU A 63 -8.67 0.48 5.34
C LEU A 63 -8.81 1.24 6.66
N THR A 64 -9.21 0.54 7.71
CA THR A 64 -9.36 1.12 9.05
C THR A 64 -8.42 0.41 10.01
N PHE A 65 -7.61 1.19 10.74
CA PHE A 65 -6.69 0.70 11.74
C PHE A 65 -7.04 1.31 13.10
N THR A 66 -7.21 0.46 14.09
CA THR A 66 -7.47 0.82 15.49
C THR A 66 -6.18 0.75 16.32
N THR A 67 -6.28 1.17 17.58
CA THR A 67 -5.19 1.03 18.55
C THR A 67 -4.77 -0.42 18.80
N ASP A 68 -5.62 -1.40 18.49
CA ASP A 68 -5.40 -2.81 18.80
C ASP A 68 -4.87 -3.62 17.60
N ASP A 69 -5.15 -3.16 16.37
CA ASP A 69 -4.81 -3.88 15.13
C ASP A 69 -3.92 -3.09 14.16
N TRP A 70 -3.44 -1.90 14.52
CA TRP A 70 -2.54 -1.04 13.71
C TRP A 70 -1.36 -1.78 13.05
N GLY A 71 -0.77 -2.75 13.77
CA GLY A 71 0.38 -3.52 13.31
C GLY A 71 0.03 -4.74 12.48
N GLN A 72 -1.26 -5.08 12.38
CA GLN A 72 -1.76 -6.18 11.57
C GLN A 72 -1.86 -5.74 10.11
N ALA A 73 -1.18 -6.47 9.24
CA ALA A 73 -1.16 -6.17 7.82
C ALA A 73 -2.53 -6.47 7.19
N GLN A 74 -3.12 -5.47 6.54
CA GLN A 74 -4.34 -5.63 5.76
C GLN A 74 -3.97 -5.79 4.28
N THR A 75 -4.46 -6.84 3.64
CA THR A 75 -4.22 -7.13 2.23
C THR A 75 -5.15 -6.33 1.34
N VAL A 76 -4.62 -5.81 0.24
CA VAL A 76 -5.33 -5.16 -0.85
C VAL A 76 -5.03 -5.94 -2.12
N THR A 77 -6.07 -6.25 -2.88
CA THR A 77 -5.98 -6.92 -4.19
C THR A 77 -6.15 -5.88 -5.27
N VAL A 78 -5.22 -5.88 -6.21
CA VAL A 78 -5.23 -5.06 -7.42
C VAL A 78 -5.58 -5.96 -8.58
N THR A 79 -6.55 -5.57 -9.39
CA THR A 79 -6.93 -6.29 -10.61
C THR A 79 -6.80 -5.34 -11.80
N THR A 80 -6.06 -5.74 -12.82
CA THR A 80 -5.91 -4.99 -14.07
C THR A 80 -7.02 -5.36 -15.05
N VAL A 81 -7.33 -4.46 -15.97
CA VAL A 81 -8.28 -4.72 -17.07
C VAL A 81 -7.47 -5.11 -18.30
N GLU A 82 -7.89 -6.17 -19.00
CA GLU A 82 -7.36 -6.50 -20.33
C GLU A 82 -7.86 -5.48 -21.35
N ASP A 83 -6.99 -4.94 -22.20
CA ASP A 83 -7.35 -4.05 -23.29
C ASP A 83 -7.10 -4.66 -24.70
N GLU A 84 -7.21 -3.86 -25.75
CA GLU A 84 -7.12 -4.36 -27.14
C GLU A 84 -5.70 -4.43 -27.71
N ASP A 85 -4.73 -3.75 -27.08
CA ASP A 85 -3.36 -3.72 -27.59
C ASP A 85 -2.41 -4.61 -26.76
N ALA A 86 -1.12 -4.40 -26.86
CA ALA A 86 -0.13 -5.22 -26.14
C ALA A 86 0.98 -4.33 -25.57
N ALA A 87 0.70 -3.03 -25.48
CA ALA A 87 1.59 -2.02 -24.96
C ALA A 87 1.44 -1.97 -23.44
N PRO A 88 2.55 -1.87 -22.69
CA PRO A 88 2.48 -1.81 -21.25
C PRO A 88 1.91 -0.47 -20.78
N ASP A 89 0.91 -0.55 -19.90
CA ASP A 89 0.35 0.60 -19.20
C ASP A 89 0.94 0.83 -17.81
N THR A 90 0.67 2.02 -17.27
CA THR A 90 1.06 2.40 -15.91
C THR A 90 -0.08 3.12 -15.21
N ALA A 91 -0.45 2.62 -14.03
CA ALA A 91 -1.44 3.24 -13.16
C ALA A 91 -0.92 3.39 -11.72
N THR A 92 -1.44 4.38 -11.00
CA THR A 92 -0.99 4.71 -9.63
C THR A 92 -2.07 4.41 -8.60
N ILE A 93 -1.66 3.82 -7.49
CA ILE A 93 -2.46 3.71 -6.26
C ILE A 93 -1.99 4.79 -5.29
N ARG A 94 -2.90 5.67 -4.86
CA ARG A 94 -2.65 6.74 -3.89
C ARG A 94 -3.25 6.34 -2.55
N LEU A 95 -2.41 6.25 -1.52
CA LEU A 95 -2.87 6.03 -0.15
C LEU A 95 -2.84 7.38 0.59
N THR A 96 -3.87 7.67 1.36
CA THR A 96 -3.93 8.86 2.21
C THR A 96 -4.42 8.44 3.58
N ALA A 97 -3.56 8.59 4.59
CA ALA A 97 -3.94 8.35 5.97
C ALA A 97 -4.53 9.63 6.60
N THR A 98 -5.61 9.45 7.35
CA THR A 98 -6.31 10.50 8.10
C THR A 98 -6.62 10.02 9.51
N GLY A 99 -6.71 10.97 10.45
CA GLY A 99 -6.89 10.72 11.87
C GLY A 99 -5.61 10.65 12.68
N SER A 100 -5.72 10.97 13.97
CA SER A 100 -4.64 10.91 14.96
C SER A 100 -3.34 11.62 14.48
N ASP A 101 -2.22 10.94 14.64
CA ASP A 101 -0.85 11.29 14.31
C ASP A 101 -0.47 10.94 12.85
N TYR A 102 -1.45 10.50 12.05
CA TYR A 102 -1.27 10.03 10.68
C TYR A 102 -1.81 10.98 9.60
N GLU A 103 -2.36 12.14 9.98
CA GLU A 103 -2.81 13.17 9.03
C GLU A 103 -1.69 13.60 8.07
N GLY A 104 -1.90 13.37 6.78
CA GLY A 104 -0.97 13.79 5.72
C GLY A 104 0.25 12.89 5.52
N VAL A 105 0.24 11.68 6.11
CA VAL A 105 1.17 10.59 5.80
C VAL A 105 0.87 9.96 4.44
#